data_AF-A0A349DQ51-F1
#
_entry.id   AF-A0A349DQ51-F1
#
_cell.length_a   1.000
_cell.length_b   1.000
_cell.length_c   1.000
_cell.angle_alpha   90.00
_cell.angle_beta   90.00
_cell.angle_gamma   90.00
#
_symmetry.space_group_name_H-M   'P 1'
#
loop_
_entity.id
_entity.type
_entity.pdbx_description
1 polymer ?
#
loop_
_entity_poly.entity_id
_entity_poly.type
_entity_poly.pdbx_seq_one_letter_code
_entity_poly.pdbx_strand_id
1 'polypeptide(L)'
;MTQVLVINKIKQRLKVSSKDLLFIAIILGLVIALLYKITQTGFMKQETRLLEQKNQVLDTYLSKLDKEIKDRQYQIANLDSTNQEQKEDLINQLNFLKQKRKEILKLRKEKEVNYQKILALTSAIDRQQANTQKTRSLQRKIRTLNDSIRAMLGQDGDVEIPGWQYKFENLQSSYQELMSENRQLKTRLSTLSGKVFATNIHSQPGEMLRGKFDPSTRARRTSLIKLKFKLTRVLQTQEKLIIKLFDQNQQEFALKGNYLSELRKQATNYKTIYLEPANTKRFRRGKNTVKLFLAQNGQSKPIGVHSLYLR
;
A
#
# COMPACT_ATOMS: atom_id res chain seq x y z
N MET A 1 -5.34 42.31 5.14
CA MET A 1 -5.36 42.83 6.53
C MET A 1 -5.83 41.82 7.59
N THR A 2 -5.93 40.52 7.32
CA THR A 2 -6.57 39.55 8.24
C THR A 2 -5.61 38.66 9.03
N GLN A 3 -4.41 38.35 8.53
CA GLN A 3 -3.46 37.48 9.25
C GLN A 3 -2.73 38.16 10.43
N VAL A 4 -2.43 39.46 10.29
CA VAL A 4 -1.74 40.25 11.34
C VAL A 4 -2.61 40.38 12.60
N LEU A 5 -3.94 40.47 12.43
CA LEU A 5 -4.91 40.59 13.51
C LEU A 5 -5.06 39.30 14.34
N VAL A 6 -4.96 38.13 13.69
CA VAL A 6 -5.01 36.82 14.37
C VAL A 6 -3.74 36.61 15.20
N ILE A 7 -2.58 36.98 14.66
CA ILE A 7 -1.30 36.86 15.36
C ILE A 7 -1.27 37.78 16.59
N ASN A 8 -1.77 39.03 16.49
CA ASN A 8 -1.82 39.95 17.63
C ASN A 8 -2.76 39.50 18.75
N LYS A 9 -3.93 38.91 18.41
CA LYS A 9 -4.87 38.36 19.41
C LYS A 9 -4.31 37.16 20.16
N ILE A 10 -3.52 36.31 19.50
CA ILE A 10 -2.84 35.16 20.13
C ILE A 10 -1.71 35.67 21.05
N LYS A 11 -0.97 36.71 20.62
CA LYS A 11 0.12 37.33 21.38
C LYS A 11 -0.36 37.96 22.70
N GLN A 12 -1.49 38.68 22.68
CA GLN A 12 -2.08 39.31 23.86
C GLN A 12 -2.61 38.29 24.88
N ARG A 13 -3.11 37.12 24.43
CA ARG A 13 -3.65 36.09 25.33
C ARG A 13 -2.58 35.19 25.97
N LEU A 14 -1.40 35.09 25.37
CA LEU A 14 -0.36 34.16 25.85
C LEU A 14 0.80 34.84 26.60
N LYS A 15 0.99 36.18 26.52
CA LYS A 15 2.20 36.86 27.07
C LYS A 15 3.52 36.21 26.61
N VAL A 16 3.52 35.57 25.44
CA VAL A 16 4.68 34.84 24.90
C VAL A 16 5.35 35.71 23.84
N SER A 17 6.68 35.88 23.96
CA SER A 17 7.47 36.66 23.00
C SER A 17 7.41 36.01 21.61
N SER A 18 7.56 36.82 20.55
CA SER A 18 7.60 36.32 19.17
C SER A 18 8.72 35.28 18.96
N LYS A 19 9.79 35.35 19.76
CA LYS A 19 10.90 34.38 19.75
C LYS A 19 10.46 33.03 20.33
N ASP A 20 9.72 33.04 21.42
CA ASP A 20 9.25 31.83 22.12
C ASP A 20 8.22 31.05 21.28
N LEU A 21 7.35 31.75 20.55
CA LEU A 21 6.43 31.13 19.57
C LEU A 21 7.17 30.39 18.45
N LEU A 22 8.32 30.92 18.04
CA LEU A 22 9.18 30.32 17.01
C LEU A 22 9.88 29.06 17.55
N PHE A 23 10.38 29.11 18.79
CA PHE A 23 10.93 27.94 19.48
C PHE A 23 9.89 26.84 19.70
N ILE A 24 8.67 27.20 20.12
CA ILE A 24 7.57 26.23 20.28
C ILE A 24 7.25 25.55 18.94
N ALA A 25 7.18 26.30 17.83
CA ALA A 25 6.93 25.74 16.51
C ALA A 25 8.04 24.78 16.05
N ILE A 26 9.31 25.10 16.33
CA ILE A 26 10.47 24.24 16.01
C ILE A 26 10.42 22.94 16.83
N ILE A 27 10.14 23.04 18.14
CA ILE A 27 10.04 21.88 19.03
C ILE A 27 8.89 20.98 18.62
N LEU A 28 7.71 21.54 18.30
CA LEU A 28 6.56 20.77 17.80
C LEU A 28 6.87 20.07 16.48
N GLY A 29 7.58 20.74 15.57
CA GLY A 29 8.04 20.15 14.31
C GLY A 29 9.00 18.97 14.52
N LEU A 30 9.94 19.09 15.46
CA LEU A 30 10.87 18.02 15.82
C LEU A 30 10.16 16.83 16.46
N VAL A 31 9.19 17.07 17.34
CA VAL A 31 8.40 16.01 17.99
C VAL A 31 7.54 15.26 16.96
N ILE A 32 6.91 15.96 16.01
CA ILE A 32 6.14 15.33 14.92
C ILE A 32 7.06 14.50 14.01
N ALA A 33 8.25 15.00 13.68
CA ALA A 33 9.22 14.27 12.86
C ALA A 33 9.76 13.00 13.56
N LEU A 34 10.01 13.08 14.87
CA LEU A 34 10.40 11.93 15.69
C LEU A 34 9.29 10.88 15.77
N LEU A 35 8.04 11.30 16.02
CA LEU A 35 6.88 10.41 16.03
C LEU A 35 6.66 9.74 14.66
N TYR A 36 6.87 10.47 13.56
CA TYR A 36 6.80 9.90 12.20
C TYR A 36 7.89 8.84 11.98
N LYS A 37 9.13 9.09 12.42
CA LYS A 37 10.25 8.13 12.26
C LYS A 37 10.06 6.88 13.14
N ILE A 38 9.54 7.03 14.35
CA ILE A 38 9.23 5.93 15.28
C ILE A 38 8.08 5.07 14.75
N THR A 39 7.02 5.70 14.23
CA THR A 39 5.87 4.97 13.67
C THR A 39 6.25 4.21 12.41
N GLN A 40 7.08 4.77 11.52
CA GLN A 40 7.51 4.11 10.29
C GLN A 40 8.41 2.88 10.56
N THR A 41 9.32 2.98 11.54
CA THR A 41 10.21 1.87 11.93
C THR A 41 9.50 0.78 12.74
N GLY A 42 8.52 1.16 13.58
CA GLY A 42 7.67 0.23 14.31
C GLY A 42 6.74 -0.58 13.41
N PHE A 43 6.19 0.06 12.37
CA PHE A 43 5.31 -0.60 11.39
C PHE A 43 6.04 -1.70 10.61
N MET A 44 7.28 -1.43 10.17
CA MET A 44 8.10 -2.42 9.47
C MET A 44 8.44 -3.63 10.36
N LYS A 45 8.75 -3.41 11.65
CA LYS A 45 9.02 -4.50 12.60
C LYS A 45 7.78 -5.34 12.95
N GLN A 46 6.59 -4.72 12.98
CA GLN A 46 5.34 -5.46 13.16
C GLN A 46 4.97 -6.26 11.91
N GLU A 47 5.20 -5.71 10.73
CA GLU A 47 4.89 -6.38 9.47
C GLU A 47 5.79 -7.60 9.24
N THR A 48 7.09 -7.51 9.58
CA THR A 48 8.01 -8.67 9.53
C THR A 48 7.63 -9.76 10.53
N ARG A 49 7.29 -9.42 11.78
CA ARG A 49 6.82 -10.38 12.79
C ARG A 49 5.49 -11.04 12.40
N LEU A 50 4.56 -10.28 11.84
CA LEU A 50 3.28 -10.80 11.34
C LEU A 50 3.50 -11.77 10.17
N LEU A 51 4.53 -11.53 9.35
CA LEU A 51 4.95 -12.40 8.26
C LEU A 51 5.59 -13.70 8.75
N GLU A 52 6.47 -13.64 9.75
CA GLU A 52 7.03 -14.83 10.40
C GLU A 52 5.94 -15.72 11.00
N GLN A 53 4.98 -15.12 11.71
CA GLN A 53 3.83 -15.86 12.25
C GLN A 53 2.98 -16.49 11.15
N LYS A 54 2.75 -15.79 10.03
CA LYS A 54 2.02 -16.33 8.88
C LYS A 54 2.77 -17.48 8.20
N ASN A 55 4.10 -17.41 8.13
CA ASN A 55 4.94 -18.48 7.59
C ASN A 55 4.93 -19.71 8.49
N GLN A 56 5.04 -19.55 9.81
CA GLN A 56 4.93 -20.64 10.78
C GLN A 56 3.58 -21.38 10.70
N VAL A 57 2.47 -20.63 10.53
CA VAL A 57 1.14 -21.22 10.32
C VAL A 57 1.09 -22.01 9.01
N LEU A 58 1.72 -21.51 7.95
CA LEU A 58 1.82 -22.18 6.65
C LEU A 58 2.65 -23.46 6.73
N ASP A 59 3.78 -23.45 7.43
CA ASP A 59 4.64 -24.61 7.63
C ASP A 59 3.92 -25.69 8.47
N THR A 60 3.17 -25.28 9.49
CA THR A 60 2.32 -26.18 10.29
C THR A 60 1.23 -26.81 9.42
N TYR A 61 0.62 -26.04 8.52
CA TYR A 61 -0.38 -26.55 7.58
C TYR A 61 0.22 -27.52 6.56
N LEU A 62 1.38 -27.20 6.00
CA LEU A 62 2.09 -28.09 5.06
C LEU A 62 2.49 -29.41 5.73
N SER A 63 2.99 -29.35 6.97
CA SER A 63 3.33 -30.55 7.75
C SER A 63 2.11 -31.45 8.00
N LYS A 64 0.96 -30.88 8.39
CA LYS A 64 -0.30 -31.63 8.54
C LYS A 64 -0.75 -32.27 7.23
N LEU A 65 -0.64 -31.52 6.13
CA LEU A 65 -1.07 -31.97 4.82
C LEU A 65 -0.15 -33.08 4.26
N ASP A 66 1.15 -33.01 4.53
CA ASP A 66 2.10 -34.09 4.22
C ASP A 66 1.81 -35.36 5.04
N LYS A 67 1.41 -35.21 6.31
CA LYS A 67 0.99 -36.33 7.15
C LYS A 67 -0.30 -36.99 6.62
N GLU A 68 -1.33 -36.21 6.27
CA GLU A 68 -2.58 -36.74 5.70
C GLU A 68 -2.35 -37.44 4.34
N ILE A 69 -1.45 -36.91 3.50
CA ILE A 69 -1.06 -37.57 2.25
C ILE A 69 -0.42 -38.92 2.55
N LYS A 70 0.50 -38.99 3.51
CA LYS A 70 1.20 -40.22 3.89
C LYS A 70 0.25 -41.26 4.47
N ASP A 71 -0.66 -40.85 5.35
CA ASP A 71 -1.66 -41.73 5.97
C ASP A 71 -2.62 -42.31 4.91
N ARG A 72 -3.05 -41.51 3.93
CA ARG A 72 -3.89 -41.99 2.82
C ARG A 72 -3.15 -42.88 1.84
N GLN A 73 -1.87 -42.61 1.56
CA GLN A 73 -1.04 -43.53 0.77
C GLN A 73 -0.91 -44.89 1.46
N TYR A 74 -0.75 -44.90 2.77
CA TYR A 74 -0.69 -46.12 3.57
C TYR A 74 -2.03 -46.88 3.55
N GLN A 75 -3.16 -46.18 3.70
CA GLN A 75 -4.50 -46.78 3.61
C GLN A 75 -4.76 -47.40 2.22
N ILE A 76 -4.37 -46.72 1.13
CA ILE A 76 -4.51 -47.24 -0.23
C ILE A 76 -3.63 -48.48 -0.45
N ALA A 77 -2.44 -48.51 0.15
CA ALA A 77 -1.51 -49.64 0.03
C ALA A 77 -1.98 -50.90 0.78
N ASN A 78 -2.73 -50.72 1.87
CA ASN A 78 -3.23 -51.81 2.72
C ASN A 78 -4.69 -52.21 2.44
N LEU A 79 -5.32 -51.63 1.41
CA LEU A 79 -6.68 -51.96 1.03
C LEU A 79 -6.71 -53.19 0.12
N ASP A 80 -7.50 -54.19 0.52
CA ASP A 80 -7.75 -55.41 -0.25
C ASP A 80 -8.39 -55.12 -1.61
N SER A 81 -8.07 -55.94 -2.60
CA SER A 81 -8.48 -55.78 -4.01
C SER A 81 -9.99 -55.84 -4.26
N THR A 82 -10.77 -56.29 -3.28
CA THR A 82 -12.23 -56.41 -3.32
C THR A 82 -12.99 -55.11 -3.02
N ASN A 83 -12.34 -54.10 -2.42
CA ASN A 83 -12.95 -52.80 -2.11
C ASN A 83 -12.53 -51.70 -3.11
N GLN A 84 -12.80 -51.93 -4.40
CA GLN A 84 -12.44 -51.02 -5.49
C GLN A 84 -13.03 -49.61 -5.33
N GLU A 85 -14.29 -49.48 -4.89
CA GLU A 85 -14.96 -48.19 -4.73
C GLU A 85 -14.32 -47.33 -3.63
N GLN A 86 -13.96 -47.94 -2.49
CA GLN A 86 -13.25 -47.25 -1.40
C GLN A 86 -11.82 -46.86 -1.82
N LYS A 87 -11.15 -47.71 -2.60
CA LYS A 87 -9.82 -47.42 -3.14
C LYS A 87 -9.85 -46.23 -4.11
N GLU A 88 -10.87 -46.15 -4.95
CA GLU A 88 -11.05 -45.06 -5.91
C GLU A 88 -11.35 -43.71 -5.21
N ASP A 89 -12.21 -43.71 -4.19
CA ASP A 89 -12.47 -42.51 -3.38
C ASP A 89 -11.21 -42.03 -2.63
N LEU A 90 -10.41 -42.94 -2.07
CA LEU A 90 -9.14 -42.58 -1.43
C LEU A 90 -8.11 -42.02 -2.42
N ILE A 91 -8.05 -42.55 -3.65
CA ILE A 91 -7.18 -42.02 -4.72
C ILE A 91 -7.63 -40.61 -5.11
N ASN A 92 -8.94 -40.36 -5.23
CA ASN A 92 -9.47 -39.03 -5.54
C ASN A 92 -9.15 -38.02 -4.43
N GLN A 93 -9.31 -38.42 -3.18
CA GLN A 93 -8.96 -37.58 -2.03
C GLN A 93 -7.44 -37.34 -1.93
N LEU A 94 -6.60 -38.33 -2.26
CA LEU A 94 -5.15 -38.17 -2.36
C LEU A 94 -4.75 -37.16 -3.45
N ASN A 95 -5.35 -37.26 -4.64
CA ASN A 95 -5.09 -36.35 -5.75
C ASN A 95 -5.48 -34.92 -5.41
N PHE A 96 -6.62 -34.73 -4.75
CA PHE A 96 -7.06 -33.43 -4.25
C PHE A 96 -6.08 -32.82 -3.23
N LEU A 97 -5.59 -33.62 -2.27
CA LEU A 97 -4.59 -33.16 -1.30
C LEU A 97 -3.27 -32.78 -1.99
N LYS A 98 -2.78 -33.60 -2.94
CA LYS A 98 -1.59 -33.29 -3.73
C LYS A 98 -1.75 -31.99 -4.54
N GLN A 99 -2.93 -31.74 -5.10
CA GLN A 99 -3.22 -30.50 -5.83
C GLN A 99 -3.20 -29.28 -4.91
N LYS A 100 -3.85 -29.36 -3.74
CA LYS A 100 -3.79 -28.29 -2.72
C LYS A 100 -2.37 -27.99 -2.26
N ARG A 101 -1.54 -29.02 -2.07
CA ARG A 101 -0.11 -28.87 -1.74
C ARG A 101 0.63 -28.06 -2.80
N LYS A 102 0.44 -28.39 -4.09
CA LYS A 102 1.07 -27.68 -5.21
C LYS A 102 0.65 -26.21 -5.26
N GLU A 103 -0.62 -25.93 -5.03
CA GLU A 103 -1.15 -24.56 -5.03
C GLU A 103 -0.57 -23.71 -3.88
N ILE A 104 -0.49 -24.28 -2.67
CA ILE A 104 0.13 -23.62 -1.50
C ILE A 104 1.60 -23.28 -1.76
N LEU A 105 2.36 -24.22 -2.36
CA LEU A 105 3.77 -23.98 -2.72
C LEU A 105 3.93 -22.89 -3.78
N LYS A 106 3.03 -22.83 -4.77
CA LYS A 106 3.03 -21.77 -5.79
C LYS A 106 2.77 -20.40 -5.16
N LEU A 107 1.77 -20.30 -4.29
CA LEU A 107 1.44 -19.06 -3.57
C LEU A 107 2.57 -18.60 -2.64
N ARG A 108 3.31 -19.54 -2.03
CA ARG A 108 4.51 -19.23 -1.23
C ARG A 108 5.60 -18.59 -2.10
N LYS A 109 5.92 -19.20 -3.25
CA LYS A 109 6.92 -18.65 -4.18
C LYS A 109 6.52 -17.28 -4.72
N GLU A 110 5.25 -17.09 -5.08
CA GLU A 110 4.75 -15.81 -5.59
C GLU A 110 4.83 -14.69 -4.54
N LYS A 111 4.54 -15.01 -3.27
CA LYS A 111 4.71 -14.07 -2.15
C LYS A 111 6.17 -13.71 -1.89
N GLU A 112 7.08 -14.69 -1.94
CA GLU A 112 8.52 -14.44 -1.77
C GLU A 112 9.04 -13.50 -2.86
N VAL A 113 8.68 -13.74 -4.12
CA VAL A 113 9.03 -12.86 -5.25
C VAL A 113 8.49 -11.44 -5.05
N ASN A 114 7.25 -11.30 -4.56
CA ASN A 114 6.67 -9.99 -4.27
C ASN A 114 7.37 -9.29 -3.10
N TYR A 115 7.82 -10.04 -2.09
CA TYR A 115 8.58 -9.48 -0.96
C TYR A 115 9.95 -8.95 -1.40
N GLN A 116 10.68 -9.72 -2.20
CA GLN A 116 11.96 -9.27 -2.78
C GLN A 116 11.80 -7.98 -3.60
N LYS A 117 10.70 -7.86 -4.36
CA LYS A 117 10.36 -6.63 -5.07
C LYS A 117 10.08 -5.46 -4.12
N ILE A 118 9.38 -5.68 -3.01
CA ILE A 118 9.12 -4.65 -2.00
C ILE A 118 10.42 -4.19 -1.33
N LEU A 119 11.33 -5.11 -1.00
CA LEU A 119 12.65 -4.77 -0.45
C LEU A 119 13.48 -3.95 -1.45
N ALA A 120 13.51 -4.38 -2.72
CA ALA A 120 14.18 -3.65 -3.79
C ALA A 120 13.61 -2.23 -3.94
N LEU A 121 12.28 -2.08 -3.95
CA LEU A 121 11.61 -0.77 -4.00
C LEU A 121 11.92 0.10 -2.77
N THR A 122 11.96 -0.49 -1.58
CA THR A 122 12.27 0.23 -0.34
C THR A 122 13.70 0.75 -0.36
N SER A 123 14.66 -0.09 -0.75
CA SER A 123 16.06 0.34 -0.90
C SER A 123 16.25 1.41 -1.98
N ALA A 124 15.46 1.36 -3.06
CA ALA A 124 15.47 2.40 -4.09
C ALA A 124 14.93 3.74 -3.57
N ILE A 125 13.89 3.72 -2.73
CA ILE A 125 13.35 4.92 -2.07
C ILE A 125 14.39 5.53 -1.11
N ASP A 126 15.07 4.72 -0.31
CA ASP A 126 16.11 5.19 0.61
C ASP A 126 17.28 5.84 -0.15
N ARG A 127 17.72 5.21 -1.25
CA ARG A 127 18.74 5.79 -2.15
C ARG A 127 18.27 7.10 -2.76
N GLN A 128 17.00 7.20 -3.16
CA GLN A 128 16.44 8.44 -3.70
C GLN A 128 16.42 9.57 -2.66
N GLN A 129 16.06 9.27 -1.40
CA GLN A 129 16.09 10.26 -0.32
C GLN A 129 17.53 10.73 -0.03
N ALA A 130 18.49 9.81 0.02
CA ALA A 130 19.90 10.14 0.19
C ALA A 130 20.44 11.00 -0.96
N ASN A 131 20.09 10.68 -2.21
CA ASN A 131 20.47 11.48 -3.38
C ASN A 131 19.83 12.86 -3.34
N THR A 132 18.55 12.97 -2.95
CA THR A 132 17.87 14.28 -2.81
C THR A 132 18.57 15.17 -1.78
N GLN A 133 19.05 14.60 -0.68
CA GLN A 133 19.84 15.32 0.32
C GLN A 133 21.20 15.78 -0.24
N LYS A 134 21.89 14.92 -0.99
CA LYS A 134 23.14 15.28 -1.68
C LYS A 134 22.92 16.38 -2.73
N THR A 135 21.85 16.33 -3.51
CA THR A 135 21.53 17.40 -4.47
C THR A 135 21.31 18.73 -3.76
N ARG A 136 20.60 18.74 -2.63
CA ARG A 136 20.41 19.96 -1.83
C ARG A 136 21.72 20.50 -1.24
N SER A 137 22.63 19.61 -0.79
CA SER A 137 23.92 20.05 -0.25
C SER A 137 24.84 20.60 -1.35
N LEU A 138 24.88 19.95 -2.52
CA LEU A 138 25.60 20.44 -3.69
C LEU A 138 25.05 21.77 -4.19
N GLN A 139 23.73 21.92 -4.25
CA GLN A 139 23.09 23.18 -4.66
C GLN A 139 23.44 24.33 -3.70
N ARG A 140 23.56 24.05 -2.39
CA ARG A 140 24.07 25.03 -1.42
C ARG A 140 25.53 25.38 -1.68
N LYS A 141 26.39 24.38 -1.91
CA LYS A 141 27.82 24.59 -2.23
C LYS A 141 28.04 25.40 -3.50
N ILE A 142 27.24 25.14 -4.54
CA ILE A 142 27.27 25.90 -5.81
C ILE A 142 26.87 27.35 -5.55
N ARG A 143 25.83 27.61 -4.75
CA ARG A 143 25.46 28.98 -4.37
C ARG A 143 26.58 29.70 -3.63
N THR A 144 27.15 29.07 -2.61
CA THR A 144 28.28 29.67 -1.86
C THR A 144 29.49 29.94 -2.75
N LEU A 145 29.83 29.03 -3.67
CA LEU A 145 30.92 29.24 -4.61
C LEU A 145 30.63 30.38 -5.59
N ASN A 146 29.39 30.48 -6.08
CA ASN A 146 28.99 31.56 -6.99
C ASN A 146 29.00 32.93 -6.28
N ASP A 147 28.61 32.96 -5.01
CA ASP A 147 28.69 34.15 -4.17
C ASP A 147 30.16 34.53 -3.90
N SER A 148 31.05 33.55 -3.68
CA SER A 148 32.50 33.77 -3.55
C SER A 148 33.17 34.22 -4.84
N ILE A 149 32.77 33.68 -6.00
CA ILE A 149 33.27 34.09 -7.32
C ILE A 149 32.84 35.53 -7.62
N ARG A 150 31.59 35.90 -7.32
CA ARG A 150 31.12 37.30 -7.43
C ARG A 150 31.86 38.24 -6.49
N ALA A 151 32.21 37.79 -5.29
CA ALA A 151 33.01 38.56 -4.34
C ALA A 151 34.46 38.74 -4.83
N MET A 152 35.06 37.71 -5.43
CA MET A 152 36.41 37.78 -6.01
C MET A 152 36.46 38.60 -7.30
N LEU A 153 35.46 38.52 -8.18
CA LEU A 153 35.35 39.37 -9.38
C LEU A 153 35.15 40.86 -9.06
N GLY A 154 34.86 41.22 -7.81
CA GLY A 154 34.84 42.60 -7.32
C GLY A 154 36.18 43.10 -6.77
N GLN A 155 37.21 42.25 -6.72
CA GLN A 155 38.57 42.63 -6.35
C GLN A 155 39.52 42.31 -7.51
N ASP A 156 40.15 43.34 -8.07
CA ASP A 156 41.19 43.21 -9.10
C ASP A 156 42.37 42.39 -8.56
N GLY A 157 42.39 41.11 -8.90
CA GLY A 157 43.49 40.21 -8.57
C GLY A 157 43.50 39.00 -9.51
N ASP A 158 44.66 38.73 -10.10
CA ASP A 158 44.89 37.62 -11.04
C ASP A 158 44.45 36.29 -10.45
N VAL A 159 43.44 35.67 -11.09
CA VAL A 159 42.91 34.36 -10.70
C VAL A 159 43.49 33.29 -11.62
N GLU A 160 44.07 32.23 -11.07
CA GLU A 160 44.54 31.06 -11.83
C GLU A 160 43.37 30.33 -12.52
N ILE A 161 43.18 30.62 -13.82
CA ILE A 161 42.10 30.13 -14.70
C ILE A 161 42.05 28.60 -14.95
N PRO A 162 43.15 27.81 -15.00
CA PRO A 162 43.09 26.43 -15.52
C PRO A 162 42.37 25.40 -14.61
N GLY A 163 42.60 25.46 -13.29
CA GLY A 163 42.04 24.47 -12.35
C GLY A 163 40.53 24.62 -12.11
N TRP A 164 39.99 25.82 -12.35
CA TRP A 164 38.57 26.13 -12.20
C TRP A 164 37.75 25.70 -13.40
N GLN A 165 38.29 25.85 -14.62
CA GLN A 165 37.66 25.34 -15.84
C GLN A 165 37.42 23.83 -15.78
N TYR A 166 38.43 23.05 -15.37
CA TYR A 166 38.29 21.60 -15.26
C TYR A 166 37.25 21.18 -14.20
N LYS A 167 37.21 21.85 -13.05
CA LYS A 167 36.19 21.60 -12.02
C LYS A 167 34.79 21.98 -12.51
N PHE A 168 34.68 23.09 -13.25
CA PHE A 168 33.42 23.57 -13.81
C PHE A 168 32.87 22.58 -14.85
N GLU A 169 33.70 22.12 -15.78
CA GLU A 169 33.31 21.13 -16.79
C GLU A 169 32.88 19.80 -16.17
N ASN A 170 33.61 19.30 -15.16
CA ASN A 170 33.23 18.07 -14.46
C ASN A 170 31.90 18.21 -13.71
N LEU A 171 31.67 19.36 -13.07
CA LEU A 171 30.40 19.68 -12.42
C LEU A 171 29.25 19.81 -13.43
N GLN A 172 29.53 20.39 -14.59
CA GLN A 172 28.55 20.57 -15.66
C GLN A 172 28.14 19.23 -16.29
N SER A 173 29.10 18.34 -16.56
CA SER A 173 28.83 16.98 -17.05
C SER A 173 28.04 16.16 -16.02
N SER A 174 28.45 16.20 -14.76
CA SER A 174 27.72 15.52 -13.68
C SER A 174 26.30 16.05 -13.51
N TYR A 175 26.09 17.36 -13.70
CA TYR A 175 24.76 17.97 -13.66
C TYR A 175 23.89 17.54 -14.84
N GLN A 176 24.46 17.43 -16.04
CA GLN A 176 23.74 16.97 -17.23
C GLN A 176 23.33 15.50 -17.13
N GLU A 177 24.21 14.63 -16.66
CA GLU A 177 23.88 13.22 -16.38
C GLU A 177 22.73 13.11 -15.37
N LEU A 178 22.83 13.83 -14.25
CA LEU A 178 21.81 13.82 -13.21
C LEU A 178 20.45 14.37 -13.71
N MET A 179 20.48 15.36 -14.61
CA MET A 179 19.30 15.91 -15.26
C MET A 179 18.66 14.92 -16.23
N SER A 180 19.46 14.15 -16.97
CA SER A 180 18.98 13.09 -17.85
C SER A 180 18.31 11.96 -17.05
N GLU A 181 18.92 11.57 -15.93
CA GLU A 181 18.39 10.55 -15.03
C GLU A 181 17.10 11.04 -14.35
N ASN A 182 17.04 12.31 -13.93
CA ASN A 182 15.83 12.92 -13.41
C ASN A 182 14.70 12.99 -14.44
N ARG A 183 15.00 13.27 -15.71
CA ARG A 183 14.01 13.23 -16.79
C ARG A 183 13.47 11.81 -16.97
N GLN A 184 14.34 10.81 -17.04
CA GLN A 184 13.92 9.40 -17.15
C GLN A 184 13.07 8.96 -15.95
N LEU A 185 13.47 9.35 -14.73
CA LEU A 185 12.72 9.05 -13.52
C LEU A 185 11.37 9.77 -13.50
N LYS A 186 11.29 11.04 -13.92
CA LYS A 186 10.01 11.76 -14.09
C LYS A 186 9.09 11.07 -15.09
N THR A 187 9.62 10.55 -16.21
CA THR A 187 8.83 9.82 -17.20
C THR A 187 8.35 8.46 -16.67
N ARG A 188 9.16 7.77 -15.86
CA ARG A 188 8.73 6.56 -15.13
C ARG A 188 7.70 6.87 -14.03
N LEU A 189 7.77 8.04 -13.41
CA LEU A 189 6.81 8.48 -12.40
C LEU A 189 5.50 8.99 -13.01
N SER A 190 5.53 9.60 -14.20
CA SER A 190 4.32 10.00 -14.92
C SER A 190 3.51 8.80 -15.41
N THR A 191 4.20 7.76 -15.89
CA THR A 191 3.58 6.48 -16.28
C THR A 191 2.95 5.71 -15.10
N LEU A 192 3.42 5.94 -13.87
CA LEU A 192 2.86 5.37 -12.64
C LEU A 192 1.80 6.26 -11.97
N SER A 193 1.99 7.59 -11.95
CA SER A 193 1.06 8.53 -11.30
C SER A 193 -0.23 8.79 -12.08
N GLY A 194 -0.26 8.51 -13.38
CA GLY A 194 -1.49 8.54 -14.18
C GLY A 194 -2.48 7.41 -13.86
N LYS A 195 -2.02 6.32 -13.24
CA LYS A 195 -2.83 5.11 -12.98
C LYS A 195 -3.56 5.22 -11.63
N VAL A 196 -4.84 4.88 -11.64
CA VAL A 196 -5.66 4.81 -10.42
C VAL A 196 -5.43 3.47 -9.74
N PHE A 197 -5.00 3.50 -8.48
CA PHE A 197 -4.96 2.32 -7.60
C PHE A 197 -5.76 2.59 -6.33
N ALA A 198 -6.32 1.54 -5.74
CA ALA A 198 -6.91 1.59 -4.42
C ALA A 198 -5.90 1.12 -3.38
N THR A 199 -5.61 1.99 -2.42
CA THR A 199 -4.72 1.77 -1.29
C THR A 199 -5.48 1.84 0.02
N ASN A 200 -4.90 1.36 1.11
CA ASN A 200 -5.51 1.37 2.45
C ASN A 200 -6.92 0.75 2.47
N ILE A 201 -7.09 -0.35 1.73
CA ILE A 201 -8.37 -1.04 1.63
C ILE A 201 -8.61 -1.76 2.96
N HIS A 202 -9.68 -1.38 3.64
CA HIS A 202 -10.12 -1.97 4.88
C HIS A 202 -11.60 -2.28 4.78
N SER A 203 -11.99 -3.48 5.21
CA SER A 203 -13.39 -3.88 5.27
C SER A 203 -13.75 -4.27 6.68
N GLN A 204 -14.90 -3.79 7.13
CA GLN A 204 -15.44 -4.07 8.45
C GLN A 204 -16.84 -4.65 8.26
N PRO A 205 -17.05 -5.94 8.55
CA PRO A 205 -18.37 -6.53 8.51
C PRO A 205 -19.21 -6.10 9.71
N GLY A 206 -20.52 -6.01 9.53
CA GLY A 206 -21.46 -5.63 10.58
C GLY A 206 -22.90 -5.55 10.12
N GLU A 207 -23.71 -4.85 10.88
CA GLU A 207 -25.11 -4.55 10.57
C GLU A 207 -25.45 -3.12 10.97
N MET A 208 -26.57 -2.58 10.48
CA MET A 208 -27.05 -1.27 10.88
C MET A 208 -28.08 -1.47 11.99
N LEU A 209 -27.75 -1.04 13.21
CA LEU A 209 -28.64 -1.07 14.36
C LEU A 209 -29.00 0.36 14.76
N ARG A 210 -30.30 0.68 14.74
CA ARG A 210 -30.82 2.00 15.15
C ARG A 210 -30.09 3.17 14.44
N GLY A 211 -29.80 3.00 13.15
CA GLY A 211 -29.09 4.00 12.34
C GLY A 211 -27.58 4.10 12.59
N LYS A 212 -27.00 3.25 13.44
CA LYS A 212 -25.55 3.18 13.68
C LYS A 212 -24.99 1.85 13.19
N PHE A 213 -23.79 1.90 12.63
CA PHE A 213 -23.10 0.71 12.16
C PHE A 213 -22.51 -0.05 13.36
N ASP A 214 -22.95 -1.29 13.57
CA ASP A 214 -22.46 -2.19 14.61
C ASP A 214 -21.55 -3.27 14.00
N PRO A 215 -20.26 -3.30 14.33
CA PRO A 215 -19.32 -4.25 13.74
C PRO A 215 -19.49 -5.66 14.28
N SER A 216 -19.55 -6.63 13.38
CA SER A 216 -19.65 -8.05 13.71
C SER A 216 -18.96 -8.89 12.65
N THR A 217 -18.11 -9.80 13.10
CA THR A 217 -17.45 -10.80 12.23
C THR A 217 -18.28 -12.07 12.07
N ARG A 218 -19.40 -12.22 12.79
CA ARG A 218 -20.27 -13.40 12.66
C ARG A 218 -21.15 -13.25 11.43
N ALA A 219 -21.06 -14.15 10.45
CA ALA A 219 -21.80 -14.09 9.20
C ALA A 219 -23.32 -13.94 9.40
N ARG A 220 -23.86 -14.63 10.41
CA ARG A 220 -25.29 -14.53 10.81
C ARG A 220 -25.70 -13.16 11.37
N ARG A 221 -24.76 -12.28 11.70
CA ARG A 221 -24.98 -10.89 12.15
C ARG A 221 -24.29 -9.89 11.20
N THR A 222 -24.05 -10.29 9.96
CA THR A 222 -23.44 -9.44 8.94
C THR A 222 -24.42 -9.27 7.78
N SER A 223 -25.12 -8.14 7.78
CA SER A 223 -25.95 -7.69 6.65
C SER A 223 -25.23 -6.67 5.78
N LEU A 224 -24.17 -6.05 6.30
CA LEU A 224 -23.44 -4.96 5.68
C LEU A 224 -21.93 -5.17 5.78
N ILE A 225 -21.19 -4.77 4.76
CA ILE A 225 -19.73 -4.63 4.83
C ILE A 225 -19.38 -3.16 4.60
N LYS A 226 -18.85 -2.52 5.64
CA LYS A 226 -18.30 -1.17 5.54
C LYS A 226 -16.92 -1.24 4.90
N LEU A 227 -16.82 -0.80 3.65
CA LEU A 227 -15.58 -0.75 2.90
C LEU A 227 -14.99 0.67 2.93
N LYS A 228 -13.72 0.78 3.32
CA LYS A 228 -12.93 2.01 3.29
C LYS A 228 -11.71 1.80 2.40
N PHE A 229 -11.41 2.77 1.55
CA PHE A 229 -10.18 2.75 0.75
C PHE A 229 -9.82 4.17 0.31
N LYS A 230 -8.58 4.34 -0.15
CA LYS A 230 -8.06 5.58 -0.72
C LYS A 230 -7.64 5.36 -2.16
N LEU A 231 -8.13 6.19 -3.07
CA LEU A 231 -7.63 6.21 -4.44
C LEU A 231 -6.34 7.05 -4.52
N THR A 232 -5.40 6.63 -5.38
CA THR A 232 -4.18 7.41 -5.66
C THR A 232 -4.46 8.78 -6.25
N ARG A 233 -5.57 8.92 -6.99
CA ARG A 233 -6.12 10.19 -7.50
C ARG A 233 -7.64 10.15 -7.59
N VAL A 234 -8.24 11.32 -7.85
CA VAL A 234 -9.68 11.44 -8.13
C VAL A 234 -9.98 10.75 -9.47
N LEU A 235 -11.17 10.15 -9.59
CA LEU A 235 -11.66 9.56 -10.83
C LEU A 235 -11.95 10.66 -11.85
N GLN A 236 -11.58 10.42 -13.11
CA GLN A 236 -11.96 11.27 -14.23
C GLN A 236 -13.40 11.00 -14.66
N THR A 237 -14.02 11.92 -15.39
CA THR A 237 -15.44 11.86 -15.80
C THR A 237 -15.81 10.57 -16.55
N GLN A 238 -14.88 10.01 -17.31
CA GLN A 238 -15.07 8.77 -18.09
C GLN A 238 -14.77 7.49 -17.29
N GLU A 239 -14.19 7.62 -16.09
CA GLU A 239 -13.81 6.50 -15.24
C GLU A 239 -14.92 6.15 -14.24
N LYS A 240 -15.19 4.85 -14.09
CA LYS A 240 -16.17 4.34 -13.14
C LYS A 240 -15.51 3.33 -12.22
N LEU A 241 -15.81 3.42 -10.92
CA LEU A 241 -15.40 2.41 -9.97
C LEU A 241 -16.47 1.31 -9.88
N ILE A 242 -16.05 0.07 -10.00
CA ILE A 242 -16.89 -1.12 -9.83
C ILE A 242 -16.36 -1.92 -8.65
N ILE A 243 -17.27 -2.35 -7.78
CA ILE A 243 -16.94 -3.16 -6.61
C ILE A 243 -17.61 -4.51 -6.78
N LYS A 244 -16.81 -5.56 -6.69
CA LYS A 244 -17.31 -6.95 -6.72
C LYS A 244 -16.89 -7.67 -5.46
N LEU A 245 -17.81 -8.44 -4.89
CA LEU A 245 -17.54 -9.29 -3.74
C LEU A 245 -17.56 -10.74 -4.22
N PHE A 246 -16.62 -11.56 -3.75
CA PHE A 246 -16.52 -12.97 -4.07
C PHE A 246 -16.52 -13.78 -2.78
N ASP A 247 -17.21 -14.92 -2.78
CA ASP A 247 -17.16 -15.85 -1.65
C ASP A 247 -15.89 -16.74 -1.71
N GLN A 248 -15.82 -17.70 -0.78
CA GLN A 248 -14.68 -18.63 -0.68
C GLN A 248 -14.52 -19.55 -1.89
N ASN A 249 -15.61 -19.76 -2.65
CA ASN A 249 -15.65 -20.58 -3.86
C ASN A 249 -15.41 -19.72 -5.12
N GLN A 250 -15.00 -18.46 -4.95
CA GLN A 250 -14.84 -17.48 -6.02
C GLN A 250 -16.13 -17.17 -6.78
N GLN A 251 -17.30 -17.47 -6.21
CA GLN A 251 -18.58 -17.06 -6.78
C GLN A 251 -18.83 -15.59 -6.46
N GLU A 252 -19.23 -14.82 -7.48
CA GLU A 252 -19.56 -13.41 -7.29
C GLU A 252 -20.84 -13.31 -6.42
N PHE A 253 -20.72 -12.59 -5.33
CA PHE A 253 -21.82 -12.26 -4.44
C PHE A 253 -22.52 -11.01 -4.99
N ALA A 254 -23.77 -11.16 -5.41
CA ALA A 254 -24.55 -10.04 -5.96
C ALA A 254 -24.73 -8.94 -4.89
N LEU A 255 -24.30 -7.72 -5.21
CA LEU A 255 -24.43 -6.55 -4.35
C LEU A 255 -25.56 -5.64 -4.84
N LYS A 256 -26.26 -4.96 -3.92
CA LYS A 256 -27.27 -3.95 -4.28
C LYS A 256 -26.60 -2.80 -5.06
N GLY A 257 -27.29 -2.23 -6.03
CA GLY A 257 -26.75 -1.11 -6.83
C GLY A 257 -26.61 0.23 -6.10
N ASN A 258 -27.10 0.34 -4.86
CA ASN A 258 -27.08 1.58 -4.07
C ASN A 258 -25.67 2.13 -3.85
N TYR A 259 -24.66 1.26 -3.69
CA TYR A 259 -23.27 1.67 -3.47
C TYR A 259 -22.70 2.51 -4.63
N LEU A 260 -23.19 2.33 -5.86
CA LEU A 260 -22.75 3.12 -7.02
C LEU A 260 -23.16 4.59 -6.89
N SER A 261 -24.33 4.85 -6.29
CA SER A 261 -24.80 6.21 -6.04
C SER A 261 -23.99 6.88 -4.92
N GLU A 262 -23.64 6.15 -3.87
CA GLU A 262 -22.78 6.63 -2.77
C GLU A 262 -21.37 7.00 -3.28
N LEU A 263 -20.82 6.19 -4.18
CA LEU A 263 -19.53 6.42 -4.81
C LEU A 263 -19.46 7.74 -5.57
N ARG A 264 -20.52 8.06 -6.34
CA ARG A 264 -20.58 9.28 -7.15
C ARG A 264 -20.74 10.53 -6.29
N LYS A 265 -21.42 10.43 -5.15
CA LYS A 265 -21.60 11.56 -4.21
C LYS A 265 -20.30 11.97 -3.51
N GLN A 266 -19.34 11.05 -3.39
CA GLN A 266 -18.07 11.32 -2.72
C GLN A 266 -17.07 11.90 -3.73
N ALA A 267 -16.76 13.19 -3.68
CA ALA A 267 -15.73 13.80 -4.52
C ALA A 267 -14.29 13.48 -4.05
N THR A 268 -14.12 12.99 -2.82
CA THR A 268 -12.83 12.74 -2.18
C THR A 268 -12.14 11.47 -2.67
N ASN A 269 -10.81 11.41 -2.55
CA ASN A 269 -10.03 10.20 -2.81
C ASN A 269 -10.26 9.11 -1.77
N TYR A 270 -10.59 9.50 -0.54
CA TYR A 270 -11.03 8.59 0.50
C TYR A 270 -12.49 8.24 0.28
N LYS A 271 -12.78 6.95 0.14
CA LYS A 271 -14.12 6.43 -0.06
C LYS A 271 -14.53 5.60 1.15
N THR A 272 -15.77 5.76 1.59
CA THR A 272 -16.40 4.89 2.58
C THR A 272 -17.76 4.47 2.06
N ILE A 273 -17.99 3.17 1.93
CA ILE A 273 -19.16 2.62 1.26
C ILE A 273 -19.71 1.47 2.07
N TYR A 274 -21.03 1.32 2.07
CA TYR A 274 -21.69 0.17 2.65
C TYR A 274 -22.12 -0.80 1.56
N LEU A 275 -21.55 -2.01 1.57
CA LEU A 275 -21.90 -3.06 0.64
C LEU A 275 -23.02 -3.89 1.25
N GLU A 276 -24.12 -4.00 0.52
CA GLU A 276 -25.28 -4.81 0.88
C GLU A 276 -25.49 -5.96 -0.13
N PRO A 277 -25.92 -7.13 0.34
CA PRO A 277 -26.33 -8.23 -0.54
C PRO A 277 -27.62 -7.88 -1.30
N ALA A 278 -27.67 -8.21 -2.60
CA ALA A 278 -28.84 -7.96 -3.46
C ALA A 278 -29.97 -8.98 -3.24
N ASN A 279 -29.62 -10.27 -3.29
CA ASN A 279 -30.59 -11.38 -3.35
C ASN A 279 -30.76 -12.10 -2.02
N THR A 280 -29.97 -11.77 -1.01
CA THR A 280 -30.01 -12.41 0.32
C THR A 280 -30.01 -11.35 1.40
N LYS A 281 -30.43 -11.71 2.63
CA LYS A 281 -30.35 -10.81 3.78
C LYS A 281 -28.93 -10.71 4.37
N ARG A 282 -28.04 -11.66 4.07
CA ARG A 282 -26.75 -11.84 4.76
C ARG A 282 -25.67 -12.40 3.84
N PHE A 283 -24.42 -12.10 4.19
CA PHE A 283 -23.23 -12.63 3.53
C PHE A 283 -22.94 -14.08 3.97
N ARG A 284 -22.27 -14.84 3.10
CA ARG A 284 -21.86 -16.23 3.39
C ARG A 284 -20.70 -16.27 4.37
N ARG A 285 -20.71 -17.27 5.26
CA ARG A 285 -19.58 -17.61 6.13
C ARG A 285 -18.35 -17.97 5.29
N GLY A 286 -17.17 -17.66 5.81
CA GLY A 286 -15.89 -18.03 5.23
C GLY A 286 -15.09 -16.82 4.74
N LYS A 287 -14.09 -17.10 3.91
CA LYS A 287 -13.23 -16.07 3.30
C LYS A 287 -13.99 -15.40 2.17
N ASN A 288 -14.26 -14.11 2.32
CA ASN A 288 -14.84 -13.29 1.28
C ASN A 288 -13.75 -12.36 0.73
N THR A 289 -13.81 -12.03 -0.56
CA THR A 289 -12.82 -11.19 -1.23
C THR A 289 -13.52 -10.05 -1.96
N VAL A 290 -13.19 -8.82 -1.58
CA VAL A 290 -13.60 -7.61 -2.29
C VAL A 290 -12.56 -7.32 -3.37
N LYS A 291 -13.00 -7.17 -4.61
CA LYS A 291 -12.17 -6.70 -5.73
C LYS A 291 -12.72 -5.36 -6.23
N LEU A 292 -11.82 -4.41 -6.40
CA LEU A 292 -12.07 -3.07 -6.91
C LEU A 292 -11.59 -3.01 -8.35
N PHE A 293 -12.44 -2.52 -9.25
CA PHE A 293 -12.13 -2.35 -10.66
C PHE A 293 -12.33 -0.91 -11.09
N LEU A 294 -11.44 -0.44 -11.96
CA LEU A 294 -11.61 0.78 -12.72
C LEU A 294 -12.14 0.40 -14.10
N ALA A 295 -13.32 0.87 -14.44
CA ALA A 295 -13.91 0.73 -15.76
C ALA A 295 -13.75 2.03 -16.55
N GLN A 296 -13.22 1.93 -17.77
CA GLN A 296 -13.11 3.02 -18.73
C GLN A 296 -13.38 2.44 -20.12
N ASN A 297 -14.29 3.07 -20.88
CA ASN A 297 -14.63 2.69 -22.25
C ASN A 297 -14.96 1.19 -22.42
N GLY A 298 -15.73 0.61 -21.49
CA GLY A 298 -16.13 -0.80 -21.52
C GLY A 298 -15.06 -1.80 -21.02
N GLN A 299 -13.82 -1.38 -20.82
CA GLN A 299 -12.77 -2.22 -20.25
C GLN A 299 -12.65 -2.02 -18.75
N SER A 300 -12.65 -3.10 -17.98
CA SER A 300 -12.45 -3.09 -16.52
C SER A 300 -11.07 -3.62 -16.15
N LYS A 301 -10.30 -2.83 -15.39
CA LYS A 301 -8.98 -3.23 -14.86
C LYS A 301 -9.03 -3.35 -13.34
N PRO A 302 -8.47 -4.40 -12.73
CA PRO A 302 -8.40 -4.51 -11.29
C PRO A 302 -7.45 -3.46 -10.72
N ILE A 303 -7.89 -2.75 -9.69
CA ILE A 303 -7.12 -1.68 -9.05
C ILE A 303 -6.90 -1.90 -7.55
N GLY A 304 -7.49 -2.94 -6.98
CA GLY A 304 -7.32 -3.30 -5.57
C GLY A 304 -8.07 -4.57 -5.21
N VAL A 305 -7.53 -5.31 -4.23
CA VAL A 305 -8.13 -6.53 -3.72
C VAL A 305 -7.96 -6.56 -2.20
N HIS A 306 -8.99 -7.00 -1.49
CA HIS A 306 -8.95 -7.15 -0.04
C HIS A 306 -9.77 -8.37 0.38
N SER A 307 -9.20 -9.22 1.23
CA SER A 307 -9.91 -10.37 1.79
C SER A 307 -10.38 -10.07 3.21
N LEU A 308 -11.57 -10.53 3.52
CA LEU A 308 -12.17 -10.48 4.85
C LEU A 308 -12.71 -11.85 5.22
N TYR A 309 -12.82 -12.13 6.51
CA TYR A 309 -13.28 -13.42 6.99
C TYR A 309 -14.54 -13.25 7.84
N LEU A 310 -15.59 -13.97 7.47
CA LEU A 310 -16.84 -14.05 8.22
C LEU A 310 -16.91 -15.41 8.94
N ARG A 311 -17.10 -15.36 10.25
CA ARG A 311 -17.17 -16.51 11.15
C ARG A 311 -18.57 -17.11 11.24
#